data_AF-A0A7X9DEC8-F1
#
_entry.id   AF-A0A7X9DEC8-F1
#
_cell.length_a   1.000
_cell.length_b   1.000
_cell.length_c   1.000
_cell.angle_alpha   90.00
_cell.angle_beta   90.00
_cell.angle_gamma   90.00
#
_symmetry.space_group_name_H-M   'P 1'
#
loop_
_entity.id
_entity.type
_entity.pdbx_description
1 polymer ?
#
loop_
_entity_poly.entity_id
_entity_poly.type
_entity_poly.pdbx_seq_one_letter_code
_entity_poly.pdbx_strand_id
1 'polypeptide(L)'
;MCTKLSLDKIVLAIDEIELHSFIPQYEGLSSKSTSPVEFAISNCYIGSNLLQSLSTIEFSLVILSEHIIRNLHYFKDRIKIINGLRLFCDQINLPLYAPNILKDEEYRIIKDINIAYSSGPYIEQQYALFSASTKVK
;
A
#
# COMPACT_ATOMS: atom_id res chain seq x y z
N MET A 1 -2.54 26.68 -19.70
CA MET A 1 -3.28 26.88 -18.44
C MET A 1 -2.70 25.91 -17.42
N CYS A 2 -2.01 26.43 -16.40
CA CYS A 2 -1.46 25.61 -15.31
C CYS A 2 -2.58 25.45 -14.28
N THR A 3 -3.21 24.27 -14.22
CA THR A 3 -4.23 23.96 -13.22
C THR A 3 -3.58 23.97 -11.84
N LYS A 4 -4.06 24.84 -10.95
CA LYS A 4 -3.78 24.80 -9.51
C LYS A 4 -4.06 23.38 -9.02
N LEU A 5 -3.02 22.62 -8.71
CA LEU A 5 -3.14 21.43 -7.86
C LEU A 5 -3.51 21.96 -6.47
N SER A 6 -4.76 21.80 -6.02
CA SER A 6 -5.02 21.91 -4.60
C SER A 6 -4.48 20.64 -3.94
N LEU A 7 -3.47 20.81 -3.09
CA LEU A 7 -2.93 19.75 -2.25
C LEU A 7 -3.94 19.50 -1.12
N ASP A 8 -5.05 18.84 -1.44
CA ASP A 8 -6.10 18.56 -0.46
C ASP A 8 -5.65 17.51 0.56
N LYS A 9 -4.64 16.69 0.21
CA LYS A 9 -4.07 15.64 1.06
C LYS A 9 -2.58 15.44 0.81
N ILE A 10 -1.82 15.27 1.88
CA ILE A 10 -0.40 14.90 1.86
C ILE A 10 -0.29 13.48 2.39
N VAL A 11 0.33 12.58 1.62
CA VAL A 11 0.60 11.20 2.07
C VAL A 11 2.07 11.09 2.43
N LEU A 12 2.37 10.74 3.68
CA LEU A 12 3.72 10.47 4.15
C LEU A 12 3.95 8.96 4.17
N ALA A 13 4.85 8.50 3.31
CA ALA A 13 5.22 7.09 3.25
C ALA A 13 6.41 6.79 4.18
N ILE A 14 6.26 5.77 5.01
CA ILE A 14 7.21 5.38 6.06
C ILE A 14 7.73 4.00 5.71
N ASP A 15 9.06 3.84 5.68
CA ASP A 15 9.66 2.54 5.35
C ASP A 15 9.24 1.49 6.39
N GLU A 16 8.91 0.28 5.93
CA GLU A 16 8.51 -0.82 6.82
C GLU A 16 9.50 -1.03 7.97
N ILE A 17 10.81 -0.90 7.70
CA ILE A 17 11.85 -1.11 8.72
C ILE A 17 11.79 -0.07 9.86
N GLU A 18 11.24 1.11 9.58
CA GLU A 18 11.14 2.24 10.52
C GLU A 18 9.78 2.28 11.24
N LEU A 19 8.82 1.41 10.88
CA LEU A 19 7.48 1.42 11.46
C LEU A 19 7.49 1.28 12.98
N HIS A 20 8.35 0.41 13.51
CA HIS A 20 8.39 0.16 14.94
C HIS A 20 8.78 1.40 15.75
N SER A 21 9.74 2.20 15.26
CA SER A 21 10.16 3.45 15.90
C SER A 21 9.20 4.60 15.63
N PHE A 22 8.35 4.48 14.61
CA PHE A 22 7.33 5.46 14.28
C PHE A 22 6.06 5.36 15.15
N ILE A 23 5.67 4.16 15.61
CA ILE A 23 4.43 3.95 16.39
C ILE A 23 4.27 4.95 17.56
N PRO A 24 5.27 5.17 18.45
CA PRO A 24 5.12 6.12 19.56
C PRO A 24 4.91 7.56 19.09
N GLN A 25 5.47 7.92 17.92
CA GLN A 25 5.32 9.25 17.33
C GLN A 25 3.90 9.45 16.75
N TYR A 26 3.35 8.39 16.14
CA TYR A 26 1.98 8.38 15.63
C TYR A 26 0.95 8.63 16.73
N GLU A 27 1.09 8.00 17.91
CA GLU A 27 0.18 8.23 19.05
C GLU A 27 0.15 9.71 19.48
N GLY A 28 1.31 10.37 19.45
CA GLY A 28 1.44 11.81 19.73
C GLY A 28 0.85 12.73 18.66
N LEU A 29 0.72 12.25 17.42
CA LEU A 29 0.15 12.99 16.28
C LEU A 29 -1.36 12.78 16.14
N SER A 30 -1.84 11.55 16.34
CA SER A 30 -3.25 11.17 16.21
C SER A 30 -4.15 11.94 17.20
N SER A 31 -3.66 12.15 18.43
CA SER A 31 -4.36 12.94 19.46
C SER A 31 -4.56 14.43 19.11
N LYS A 32 -3.93 14.94 18.05
CA LYS A 32 -3.98 16.36 17.62
C LYS A 32 -4.72 16.57 16.29
N SER A 33 -5.41 15.54 15.78
CA SER A 33 -5.80 15.48 14.36
C SER A 33 -6.93 16.43 13.94
N THR A 34 -6.55 17.47 13.19
CA THR A 34 -7.34 18.13 12.11
C THR A 34 -6.49 18.25 10.82
N SER A 35 -5.41 17.47 10.72
CA SER A 35 -4.37 17.63 9.70
C SER A 35 -4.69 16.86 8.41
N PRO A 36 -4.42 17.41 7.21
CA PRO A 36 -4.65 16.77 5.91
C PRO A 36 -3.58 15.70 5.57
N VAL A 37 -2.96 15.10 6.58
CA VAL A 37 -1.84 14.17 6.42
C VAL A 37 -2.31 12.75 6.65
N GLU A 38 -2.12 11.90 5.65
CA GLU A 38 -2.32 10.45 5.72
C GLU A 38 -0.96 9.75 5.73
N PHE A 39 -0.91 8.54 6.29
CA PHE A 39 0.31 7.75 6.33
C PHE A 39 0.19 6.57 5.37
N ALA A 40 1.31 6.18 4.78
CA ALA A 40 1.44 4.98 3.96
C ALA A 40 2.69 4.20 4.39
N ILE A 41 2.74 2.92 4.06
CA ILE A 41 3.93 2.10 4.24
C ILE A 41 4.69 2.07 2.91
N SER A 42 5.98 2.40 2.93
CA SER A 42 6.89 2.22 1.79
C SER A 42 7.77 0.99 1.96
N ASN A 43 8.28 0.48 0.84
CA ASN A 43 9.28 -0.58 0.80
C ASN A 43 8.89 -1.83 1.61
N CYS A 44 7.62 -2.25 1.49
CA CYS A 44 7.09 -3.36 2.27
C CYS A 44 7.69 -4.72 1.83
N TYR A 45 8.42 -5.37 2.73
CA TYR A 45 9.01 -6.70 2.61
C TYR A 45 8.17 -7.80 3.29
N ILE A 46 7.10 -7.43 3.99
CA ILE A 46 6.24 -8.38 4.73
C ILE A 46 7.01 -9.01 5.90
N GLY A 47 7.67 -8.17 6.68
CA GLY A 47 8.36 -8.53 7.91
C GLY A 47 7.40 -8.97 9.01
N SER A 48 7.96 -9.60 10.05
CA SER A 48 7.19 -10.24 11.12
C SER A 48 6.25 -9.30 11.87
N ASN A 49 6.58 -8.02 11.93
CA ASN A 49 5.85 -7.02 12.73
C ASN A 49 4.88 -6.20 11.88
N LEU A 50 4.77 -6.47 10.57
CA LEU A 50 3.91 -5.71 9.66
C LEU A 50 2.44 -5.78 10.11
N LEU A 51 1.92 -6.98 10.37
CA LEU A 51 0.51 -7.16 10.74
C LEU A 51 0.17 -6.47 12.07
N GLN A 52 1.11 -6.46 13.03
CA GLN A 52 0.96 -5.72 14.28
C GLN A 52 0.89 -4.21 14.02
N SER A 53 1.76 -3.70 13.14
CA SER A 53 1.80 -2.29 12.76
C SER A 53 0.52 -1.86 12.04
N LEU A 54 0.04 -2.68 11.10
CA LEU A 54 -1.24 -2.49 10.39
C LEU A 54 -2.46 -2.51 11.33
N SER A 55 -2.35 -3.16 12.47
CA SER A 55 -3.42 -3.21 13.48
C SER A 55 -3.35 -2.04 14.48
N THR A 56 -2.28 -1.24 14.46
CA THR A 56 -2.01 -0.17 15.43
C THR A 56 -2.15 1.22 14.81
N ILE A 57 -1.78 1.38 13.54
CA ILE A 57 -1.77 2.66 12.81
C ILE A 57 -2.77 2.58 11.66
N GLU A 58 -3.53 3.65 11.44
CA GLU A 58 -4.36 3.81 10.25
C GLU A 58 -3.50 4.25 9.06
N PHE A 59 -3.28 3.33 8.13
CA PHE A 59 -2.61 3.61 6.86
C PHE A 59 -3.61 3.80 5.73
N SER A 60 -3.22 4.61 4.76
CA SER A 60 -3.97 4.85 3.51
C SER A 60 -3.54 3.92 2.37
N LEU A 61 -2.31 3.38 2.43
CA LEU A 61 -1.71 2.57 1.37
C LEU A 61 -0.54 1.73 1.89
N VAL A 62 -0.35 0.55 1.33
CA VAL A 62 0.89 -0.25 1.48
C VAL A 62 1.58 -0.38 0.12
N ILE A 63 2.83 0.02 0.05
CA ILE A 63 3.66 -0.02 -1.15
C ILE A 63 4.64 -1.18 -1.01
N LEU A 64 4.46 -2.21 -1.82
CA LEU A 64 5.36 -3.37 -1.85
C LEU A 64 6.76 -2.96 -2.29
N SER A 65 7.78 -3.60 -1.71
CA SER A 65 9.15 -3.43 -2.17
C SER A 65 9.33 -4.00 -3.58
N GLU A 66 10.04 -3.30 -4.46
CA GLU A 66 10.40 -3.87 -5.77
C GLU A 66 11.17 -5.19 -5.63
N HIS A 67 11.92 -5.36 -4.54
CA HIS A 67 12.68 -6.59 -4.27
C HIS A 67 11.77 -7.80 -4.00
N ILE A 68 10.57 -7.59 -3.45
CA ILE A 68 9.59 -8.67 -3.28
C ILE A 68 8.93 -9.03 -4.63
N ILE A 69 8.72 -8.05 -5.51
CA ILE A 69 8.12 -8.24 -6.83
C ILE A 69 9.12 -8.83 -7.84
N ARG A 70 10.40 -8.51 -7.72
CA ARG A 70 11.41 -8.89 -8.71
C ARG A 70 11.53 -10.42 -8.83
N ASN A 71 11.44 -10.90 -10.06
CA ASN A 71 11.50 -12.29 -10.46
C ASN A 71 10.45 -13.18 -9.75
N LEU A 72 9.29 -12.63 -9.41
CA LEU A 72 8.25 -13.29 -8.63
C LEU A 72 7.81 -14.65 -9.23
N HIS A 73 7.88 -14.81 -10.55
CA HIS A 73 7.56 -16.04 -11.27
C HIS A 73 8.43 -17.25 -10.89
N TYR A 74 9.60 -17.05 -10.28
CA TYR A 74 10.41 -18.15 -9.76
C TYR A 74 10.08 -18.56 -8.31
N PHE A 75 9.28 -17.77 -7.57
CA PHE A 75 9.12 -17.92 -6.12
C PHE A 75 7.65 -18.13 -5.73
N LYS A 76 7.14 -19.35 -5.88
CA LYS A 76 5.73 -19.69 -5.58
C LYS A 76 5.31 -19.35 -4.15
N ASP A 77 6.18 -19.54 -3.15
CA ASP A 77 5.82 -19.21 -1.77
C ASP A 77 5.75 -17.70 -1.53
N ARG A 78 6.55 -16.91 -2.26
CA ARG A 78 6.45 -15.45 -2.21
C ARG A 78 5.13 -14.96 -2.78
N ILE A 79 4.64 -15.58 -3.86
CA ILE A 79 3.30 -15.31 -4.41
C ILE A 79 2.22 -15.55 -3.35
N LYS A 80 2.30 -16.69 -2.62
CA LYS A 80 1.35 -17.00 -1.54
C LYS A 80 1.41 -15.98 -0.40
N ILE A 81 2.61 -15.56 0.00
CA ILE A 81 2.79 -14.56 1.07
C ILE A 81 2.17 -13.22 0.66
N ILE A 82 2.45 -12.74 -0.56
CA ILE A 82 1.86 -11.50 -1.08
C ILE A 82 0.34 -11.61 -1.14
N ASN A 83 -0.19 -12.74 -1.62
CA ASN A 83 -1.64 -12.96 -1.66
C ASN A 83 -2.26 -13.02 -0.25
N GLY A 84 -1.57 -13.62 0.72
CA GLY A 84 -1.99 -13.63 2.12
C GLY A 84 -2.08 -12.21 2.70
N LEU A 85 -1.07 -11.37 2.47
CA LEU A 85 -1.11 -9.96 2.85
C LEU A 85 -2.26 -9.23 2.15
N ARG A 86 -2.46 -9.47 0.85
CA ARG A 86 -3.55 -8.88 0.07
C ARG A 86 -4.92 -9.20 0.65
N LEU A 87 -5.16 -10.46 1.01
CA LEU A 87 -6.42 -10.87 1.66
C LEU A 87 -6.62 -10.20 3.03
N PHE A 88 -5.57 -10.02 3.81
CA PHE A 88 -5.64 -9.29 5.08
C PHE A 88 -5.98 -7.81 4.85
N CYS A 89 -5.27 -7.17 3.92
CA CYS A 89 -5.47 -5.76 3.55
C CYS A 89 -6.89 -5.48 3.04
N ASP A 90 -7.48 -6.38 2.25
CA ASP A 90 -8.88 -6.30 1.81
C ASP A 90 -9.86 -6.20 3.00
N GLN A 91 -9.61 -6.93 4.09
CA GLN A 91 -10.50 -6.94 5.26
C GLN A 91 -10.53 -5.60 6.00
N ILE A 92 -9.46 -4.82 5.90
CA ILE A 92 -9.31 -3.50 6.53
C ILE A 92 -9.43 -2.34 5.51
N ASN A 93 -9.85 -2.63 4.27
CA ASN A 93 -9.95 -1.66 3.18
C ASN A 93 -8.64 -0.89 2.88
N LEU A 94 -7.49 -1.55 3.04
CA LEU A 94 -6.17 -0.97 2.82
C LEU A 94 -5.64 -1.38 1.43
N PRO A 95 -5.50 -0.45 0.46
CA PRO A 95 -4.96 -0.83 -0.84
C PRO A 95 -3.49 -1.27 -0.77
N LEU A 96 -3.14 -2.18 -1.67
CA LEU A 96 -1.76 -2.51 -2.01
C LEU A 96 -1.35 -1.87 -3.34
N TYR A 97 -0.11 -1.41 -3.40
CA TYR A 97 0.54 -0.90 -4.61
C TYR A 97 1.79 -1.71 -4.91
N ALA A 98 1.90 -2.20 -6.14
CA ALA A 98 3.06 -2.89 -6.68
C ALA A 98 3.85 -1.97 -7.63
N PRO A 99 4.95 -1.35 -7.17
CA PRO A 99 5.72 -0.43 -7.99
C PRO A 99 6.61 -1.13 -9.03
N ASN A 100 6.85 -0.44 -10.14
CA ASN A 100 7.93 -0.70 -11.10
C ASN A 100 8.02 -2.15 -11.61
N ILE A 101 6.89 -2.73 -12.00
CA ILE A 101 6.82 -4.06 -12.59
C ILE A 101 7.38 -3.98 -14.02
N LEU A 102 8.53 -4.60 -14.27
CA LEU A 102 9.22 -4.49 -15.57
C LEU A 102 8.95 -5.66 -16.50
N LYS A 103 8.64 -6.84 -15.96
CA LYS A 103 8.45 -8.07 -16.75
C LYS A 103 6.98 -8.43 -16.87
N ASP A 104 6.61 -8.97 -18.03
CA ASP A 104 5.22 -9.39 -18.31
C ASP A 104 4.80 -10.56 -17.40
N GLU A 105 5.72 -11.48 -17.09
CA GLU A 105 5.44 -12.61 -16.20
C GLU A 105 5.14 -12.14 -14.76
N GLU A 106 5.88 -11.13 -14.28
CA GLU A 106 5.64 -10.51 -12.97
C GLU A 106 4.28 -9.79 -12.96
N TYR A 107 3.98 -9.05 -14.01
CA TYR A 107 2.72 -8.31 -14.16
C TYR A 107 1.51 -9.24 -14.15
N ARG A 108 1.54 -10.34 -14.91
CA ARG A 108 0.45 -11.34 -14.93
C ARG A 108 0.17 -11.90 -13.54
N ILE A 109 1.22 -12.24 -12.78
CA ILE A 109 1.07 -12.74 -11.41
C ILE A 109 0.45 -11.67 -10.50
N ILE A 110 0.93 -10.42 -10.56
CA ILE A 110 0.39 -9.32 -9.75
C ILE A 110 -1.07 -9.05 -10.09
N LYS A 111 -1.45 -9.14 -11.37
CA LYS A 111 -2.82 -9.03 -11.83
C LYS A 111 -3.70 -10.16 -11.31
N ASP A 112 -3.21 -11.40 -11.32
CA ASP A 112 -3.93 -12.57 -10.80
C ASP A 112 -4.12 -12.49 -9.28
N ILE A 113 -3.17 -11.91 -8.55
CA ILE A 113 -3.30 -11.62 -7.11
C ILE A 113 -4.32 -10.49 -6.85
N ASN A 114 -4.70 -9.72 -7.86
CA ASN A 114 -5.67 -8.63 -7.76
C ASN A 114 -5.20 -7.52 -6.81
N ILE A 115 -3.97 -7.01 -7.04
CA ILE A 115 -3.41 -5.83 -6.35
C ILE A 115 -4.02 -4.55 -6.92
N ALA A 116 -4.40 -3.61 -6.05
CA ALA A 116 -5.18 -2.43 -6.42
C ALA A 116 -4.46 -1.49 -7.40
N TYR A 117 -3.16 -1.28 -7.22
CA TYR A 117 -2.37 -0.38 -8.05
C TYR A 117 -1.08 -1.06 -8.54
N SER A 118 -0.69 -0.77 -9.78
CA SER A 118 0.61 -1.15 -10.32
C SER A 118 1.25 -0.03 -11.13
N SER A 119 2.58 -0.01 -11.20
CA SER A 119 3.33 0.93 -12.06
C SER A 119 4.49 0.25 -12.78
N GLY A 120 5.18 1.01 -13.63
CA GLY A 120 6.14 0.52 -14.62
C GLY A 120 5.57 0.72 -16.03
N PRO A 121 6.00 -0.07 -17.03
CA PRO A 121 5.34 -0.13 -18.33
C PRO A 121 3.87 -0.59 -18.28
N TYR A 122 3.41 -1.18 -17.16
CA TYR A 122 2.06 -1.71 -16.96
C TYR A 122 1.26 -0.87 -15.95
N ILE A 123 1.09 0.43 -16.23
CA ILE A 123 0.30 1.32 -15.36
C ILE A 123 -1.16 0.87 -15.38
N GLU A 124 -1.65 0.33 -14.27
CA GLU A 124 -3.06 0.02 -14.06
C GLU A 124 -3.50 0.53 -12.68
N GLN A 125 -4.66 1.18 -12.67
CA GLN A 125 -5.41 1.49 -11.45
C GLN A 125 -6.68 0.64 -11.47
N GLN A 126 -6.77 -0.35 -10.58
CA GLN A 126 -8.01 -1.10 -10.42
C GLN A 126 -8.96 -0.30 -9.52
N TYR A 127 -9.79 0.53 -10.14
CA TYR A 127 -10.78 1.41 -9.51
C TYR A 127 -11.91 0.68 -8.72
N ALA A 128 -11.92 -0.66 -8.70
CA ALA A 128 -13.10 -1.42 -8.33
C ALA A 128 -13.46 -1.45 -6.83
N LEU A 129 -12.59 -0.98 -5.92
CA LEU A 129 -12.86 -1.03 -4.47
C LEU A 129 -12.98 0.34 -3.78
N PHE A 130 -12.65 1.44 -4.44
CA PHE A 130 -12.58 2.77 -3.79
C PHE A 130 -13.65 3.77 -4.25
N SER A 131 -14.63 3.33 -5.04
CA SER A 131 -15.77 4.17 -5.46
C SER A 131 -17.00 4.10 -4.55
N ALA A 132 -16.88 3.55 -3.33
CA ALA A 132 -17.98 3.48 -2.37
C ALA A 132 -17.63 4.13 -1.01
N SER A 133 -17.51 5.46 -1.01
CA SER A 133 -18.02 6.25 0.12
C SER A 133 -18.38 7.66 -0.33
N THR A 134 -19.32 7.75 -1.28
CA THR A 134 -20.19 8.92 -1.29
C THR A 134 -21.01 8.80 -0.02
N LYS A 135 -20.68 9.59 1.01
CA LYS A 135 -21.53 9.76 2.19
C LYS A 135 -22.94 10.09 1.69
N VAL A 136 -23.85 9.12 1.80
CA VAL A 136 -25.28 9.39 1.71
C VAL A 136 -25.60 10.24 2.93
N LYS A 137 -26.00 11.49 2.68
CA LYS A 137 -26.53 12.40 3.71
C LYS A 137 -27.85 11.87 4.26
#